data_AF-A0A7K1GIM8-F1
#
_entry.id   AF-A0A7K1GIM8-F1
#
_cell.length_a   1.000
_cell.length_b   1.000
_cell.length_c   1.000
_cell.angle_alpha   90.00
_cell.angle_beta   90.00
_cell.angle_gamma   90.00
#
_symmetry.space_group_name_H-M   'P 1'
#
loop_
_entity.id
_entity.type
_entity.pdbx_description
1 polymer ?
#
loop_
_entity_poly.entity_id
_entity_poly.type
_entity_poly.pdbx_seq_one_letter_code
_entity_poly.pdbx_strand_id
1 'polypeptide(L)'
;MAIKIYTLLMLASTLIGYGQNVTLLKNFNPKVKELKHSLNESRDSLNLICESKIVKVEIYNEDYEETFAIEDFHSLIPLEDLPEGKFVVDVQLVDKIVEMHIIKHKNLEEDTDSALNKDDIIEGNGMMLDEEFKVIKNSPKISVEFLLTGSKRKNPVKKKQKFYWIVLEVCNGSNSYKSMKLVSENVAEKMISKNKLDAKTDFGKRNKLTVWEVYNSSEFMKNQVADPNYINSTSSDFFNVAPYYTSTKNLIALQ
;
A
#
# COMPACT_ATOMS: atom_id res chain seq x y z
N MET A 1 11.89 52.17 -0.08
CA MET A 1 11.39 51.27 1.00
C MET A 1 10.45 50.19 0.44
N ALA A 2 9.58 50.50 -0.54
CA ALA A 2 8.67 49.52 -1.16
C ALA A 2 9.35 48.34 -1.87
N ILE A 3 10.50 48.56 -2.55
CA ILE A 3 11.21 47.50 -3.30
C ILE A 3 11.68 46.34 -2.40
N LYS A 4 12.05 46.63 -1.15
CA LYS A 4 12.49 45.59 -0.18
C LYS A 4 11.33 44.72 0.34
N ILE A 5 10.09 45.23 0.28
CA ILE A 5 8.88 44.48 0.70
C ILE A 5 8.46 43.51 -0.40
N TYR A 6 8.55 43.91 -1.68
CA TYR A 6 8.24 43.01 -2.81
C TYR A 6 9.21 41.85 -2.93
N THR A 7 10.51 42.06 -2.64
CA THR A 7 11.48 40.96 -2.62
C THR A 7 11.22 39.95 -1.50
N LEU A 8 10.69 40.40 -0.35
CA LEU A 8 10.32 39.50 0.75
C LEU A 8 9.06 38.66 0.40
N LEU A 9 8.09 39.27 -0.29
CA LEU A 9 6.86 38.60 -0.73
C LEU A 9 7.10 37.58 -1.84
N MET A 10 8.03 37.86 -2.77
CA MET A 10 8.45 36.91 -3.80
C MET A 10 9.20 35.69 -3.21
N LEU A 11 10.01 35.90 -2.16
CA LEU A 11 10.77 34.83 -1.50
C LEU A 11 9.86 33.92 -0.64
N ALA A 12 8.73 34.42 -0.14
CA ALA A 12 7.79 33.63 0.65
C ALA A 12 6.92 32.69 -0.22
N SER A 13 6.71 33.02 -1.50
CA SER A 13 5.85 32.24 -2.40
C SER A 13 6.48 30.93 -2.88
N THR A 14 7.80 30.75 -2.77
CA THR A 14 8.49 29.51 -3.19
C THR A 14 8.45 28.40 -2.14
N LEU A 15 7.75 28.59 -1.01
CA LEU A 15 7.65 27.60 0.07
C LEU A 15 6.36 26.77 0.06
N ILE A 16 5.48 26.93 -0.94
CA ILE A 16 4.13 26.32 -0.96
C ILE A 16 4.04 25.10 -1.93
N GLY A 17 5.16 24.43 -2.21
CA GLY A 17 5.21 23.29 -3.16
C GLY A 17 4.81 21.92 -2.60
N TYR A 18 4.78 21.75 -1.27
CA TYR A 18 4.83 20.42 -0.63
C TYR A 18 3.54 19.57 -0.67
N GLY A 19 2.52 20.01 -1.42
CA GLY A 19 1.19 19.44 -1.35
C GLY A 19 0.68 18.66 -2.55
N GLN A 20 1.22 18.85 -3.75
CA GLN A 20 0.43 18.57 -4.96
C GLN A 20 0.35 17.10 -5.39
N ASN A 21 0.86 16.17 -4.58
CA ASN A 21 1.20 14.83 -5.06
C ASN A 21 0.26 13.71 -4.64
N VAL A 22 -0.80 14.02 -3.89
CA VAL A 22 -1.71 13.00 -3.40
C VAL A 22 -3.08 13.11 -4.08
N THR A 23 -3.60 11.96 -4.53
CA THR A 23 -4.95 11.80 -5.08
C THR A 23 -5.74 10.86 -4.19
N LEU A 24 -6.95 11.27 -3.79
CA LEU A 24 -7.90 10.46 -3.04
C LEU A 24 -9.01 9.95 -3.97
N LEU A 25 -9.14 8.63 -4.08
CA LEU A 25 -10.27 8.00 -4.74
C LEU A 25 -11.39 7.81 -3.71
N LYS A 26 -12.38 8.70 -3.80
CA LYS A 26 -13.49 8.76 -2.86
C LYS A 26 -14.37 7.52 -2.93
N ASN A 27 -14.85 7.08 -1.77
CA ASN A 27 -15.86 6.05 -1.66
C ASN A 27 -17.26 6.68 -1.84
N PHE A 28 -17.99 6.27 -2.87
CA PHE A 28 -19.35 6.75 -3.17
C PHE A 28 -20.45 5.75 -2.78
N ASN A 29 -20.14 4.74 -1.97
CA ASN A 29 -21.12 3.74 -1.57
C ASN A 29 -22.20 4.39 -0.68
N PRO A 30 -23.48 4.34 -1.08
CA PRO A 30 -24.57 4.99 -0.34
C PRO A 30 -24.79 4.39 1.06
N LYS A 31 -24.27 3.19 1.34
CA LYS A 31 -24.34 2.54 2.66
C LYS A 31 -23.39 3.13 3.70
N VAL A 32 -22.51 4.05 3.30
CA VAL A 32 -21.45 4.69 4.11
C VAL A 32 -21.39 6.20 3.87
N LYS A 33 -22.52 6.80 3.50
CA LYS A 33 -22.65 8.25 3.23
C LYS A 33 -22.32 9.13 4.44
N GLU A 34 -22.39 8.57 5.65
CA GLU A 34 -22.06 9.21 6.91
C GLU A 34 -20.57 9.52 7.07
N LEU A 35 -19.68 8.82 6.35
CA LEU A 35 -18.24 9.08 6.38
C LEU A 35 -17.87 10.08 5.27
N LYS A 36 -17.71 11.34 5.66
CA LYS A 36 -17.18 12.39 4.79
C LYS A 36 -15.66 12.33 4.80
N HIS A 37 -15.07 12.30 3.62
CA HIS A 37 -13.63 12.19 3.43
C HIS A 37 -13.15 13.14 2.33
N SER A 38 -12.07 13.83 2.61
CA SER A 38 -11.43 14.76 1.68
C SER A 38 -9.96 14.92 2.01
N LEU A 39 -9.17 15.31 1.02
CA LEU A 39 -7.85 15.88 1.29
C LEU A 39 -8.01 17.30 1.83
N ASN A 40 -7.09 17.76 2.67
CA ASN A 40 -6.99 19.17 3.03
C ASN A 40 -6.46 20.01 1.85
N GLU A 41 -6.38 21.33 2.01
CA GLU A 41 -6.00 22.26 0.93
C GLU A 41 -4.58 21.99 0.40
N SER A 42 -3.64 21.70 1.31
CA SER A 42 -2.29 21.28 0.98
C SER A 42 -2.21 19.82 0.53
N ARG A 43 -3.28 19.03 0.61
CA ARG A 43 -3.32 17.58 0.29
C ARG A 43 -2.24 16.73 0.99
N ASP A 44 -1.65 17.24 2.07
CA ASP A 44 -0.71 16.50 2.92
C ASP A 44 -1.43 15.66 3.98
N SER A 45 -2.76 15.82 4.11
CA SER A 45 -3.55 15.14 5.14
C SER A 45 -4.91 14.69 4.61
N LEU A 46 -5.35 13.50 5.05
CA LEU A 46 -6.70 13.00 4.83
C LEU A 46 -7.60 13.42 6.00
N ASN A 47 -8.60 14.24 5.69
CA ASN A 47 -9.63 14.66 6.62
C ASN A 47 -10.79 13.66 6.62
N LEU A 48 -11.12 13.12 7.79
CA LEU A 48 -12.18 12.15 8.00
C LEU A 48 -13.17 12.69 9.03
N ILE A 49 -14.43 12.85 8.63
CA ILE A 49 -15.52 13.31 9.50
C ILE A 49 -16.65 12.29 9.40
N CYS A 50 -17.11 11.78 10.53
CA CYS A 50 -18.20 10.82 10.58
C CYS A 50 -19.20 11.15 11.68
N GLU A 51 -20.47 10.79 11.47
CA GLU A 51 -21.51 10.88 12.51
C GLU A 51 -21.33 9.81 13.59
N SER A 52 -20.64 8.71 13.28
CA SER A 52 -20.26 7.66 14.22
C SER A 52 -18.77 7.71 14.55
N LYS A 53 -18.35 7.10 15.67
CA LYS A 53 -16.94 7.10 16.06
C LYS A 53 -16.08 6.37 15.04
N ILE A 54 -15.01 7.03 14.62
CA ILE A 54 -13.90 6.44 13.88
C ILE A 54 -12.99 5.78 14.91
N VAL A 55 -12.92 4.46 14.87
CA VAL A 55 -12.12 3.68 15.82
C VAL A 55 -10.65 3.68 15.38
N LYS A 56 -10.42 3.40 14.09
CA LYS A 56 -9.08 3.16 13.56
C LYS A 56 -9.02 3.49 12.07
N VAL A 57 -7.86 3.94 11.61
CA VAL A 57 -7.54 4.07 10.18
C VAL A 57 -6.27 3.27 9.88
N GLU A 58 -6.30 2.45 8.83
CA GLU A 58 -5.14 1.71 8.35
C GLU A 58 -4.84 2.11 6.91
N ILE A 59 -3.59 2.44 6.61
CA ILE A 59 -3.11 2.74 5.26
C ILE A 59 -2.08 1.70 4.89
N TYR A 60 -2.26 0.95 3.81
CA TYR A 60 -1.33 -0.12 3.45
C TYR A 60 -1.22 -0.39 1.95
N ASN A 61 -0.10 -1.00 1.58
CA ASN A 61 0.14 -1.66 0.30
C ASN A 61 0.97 -2.95 0.53
N GLU A 62 1.62 -3.49 -0.51
CA GLU A 62 2.43 -4.72 -0.36
C GLU A 62 3.65 -4.55 0.57
N ASP A 63 4.22 -3.35 0.62
CA ASP A 63 5.51 -3.06 1.27
C ASP A 63 5.42 -2.05 2.43
N TYR A 64 4.25 -1.47 2.68
CA TYR A 64 4.01 -0.41 3.65
C TYR A 64 2.67 -0.64 4.37
N GLU A 65 2.63 -0.36 5.68
CA GLU A 65 1.40 -0.36 6.47
C GLU A 65 1.59 0.57 7.67
N GLU A 66 0.66 1.50 7.83
CA GLU A 66 0.56 2.42 8.95
C GLU A 66 -0.84 2.35 9.57
N THR A 67 -0.93 2.58 10.89
CA THR A 67 -2.17 2.43 11.65
C THR A 67 -2.34 3.57 12.65
N PHE A 68 -3.51 4.18 12.64
CA PHE A 68 -3.90 5.28 13.51
C PHE A 68 -5.08 4.87 14.37
N ALA A 69 -4.91 4.85 15.70
CA ALA A 69 -6.00 4.70 16.66
C ALA A 69 -6.52 6.10 17.04
N ILE A 70 -7.81 6.35 16.84
CA ILE A 70 -8.39 7.71 16.94
C ILE A 70 -9.44 7.77 18.06
N GLU A 71 -10.44 6.88 18.01
CA GLU A 71 -11.60 6.88 18.91
C GLU A 71 -12.41 8.20 18.95
N ASP A 72 -12.47 8.92 17.83
CA ASP A 72 -13.13 10.23 17.70
C ASP A 72 -14.03 10.30 16.45
N PHE A 73 -14.87 11.33 16.34
CA PHE A 73 -15.76 11.58 15.20
C PHE A 73 -15.07 12.36 14.06
N HIS A 74 -13.94 12.99 14.36
CA HIS A 74 -13.13 13.77 13.41
C HIS A 74 -11.67 13.37 13.54
N SER A 75 -10.98 13.21 12.40
CA SER A 75 -9.54 12.94 12.38
C SER A 75 -8.88 13.56 11.16
N LEU A 76 -7.63 13.98 11.36
CA LEU A 76 -6.70 14.37 10.29
C LEU A 76 -5.55 13.36 10.26
N ILE A 77 -5.45 12.63 9.17
CA ILE A 77 -4.41 11.61 8.98
C ILE A 77 -3.30 12.19 8.12
N PRO A 78 -2.06 12.34 8.62
CA PRO A 78 -0.95 12.84 7.83
C PRO A 78 -0.57 11.85 6.73
N LEU A 79 -0.17 12.37 5.57
CA LEU A 79 0.19 11.62 4.36
C LEU A 79 1.62 11.97 3.86
N GLU A 80 2.36 12.78 4.62
CA GLU A 80 3.69 13.28 4.26
C GLU A 80 4.72 12.14 4.17
N ASP A 81 4.67 11.20 5.10
CA ASP A 81 5.61 10.07 5.18
C ASP A 81 5.24 8.89 4.25
N LEU A 82 4.12 8.97 3.53
CA LEU A 82 3.74 7.92 2.58
C LEU A 82 4.80 7.81 1.48
N PRO A 83 5.25 6.61 1.11
CA PRO A 83 6.08 6.44 -0.08
C PRO A 83 5.25 6.69 -1.35
N GLU A 84 5.93 6.84 -2.48
CA GLU A 84 5.27 6.86 -3.78
C GLU A 84 4.54 5.53 -4.03
N GLY A 85 3.31 5.59 -4.53
CA GLY A 85 2.56 4.38 -4.84
C GLY A 85 1.05 4.50 -4.64
N LYS A 86 0.41 3.33 -4.71
CA LYS A 86 -1.04 3.16 -4.50
C LYS A 86 -1.26 2.48 -3.15
N PHE A 87 -2.20 3.00 -2.39
CA PHE A 87 -2.51 2.53 -1.05
C PHE A 87 -4.00 2.27 -0.92
N VAL A 88 -4.31 1.24 -0.14
CA VAL A 88 -5.65 0.99 0.39
C VAL A 88 -5.74 1.68 1.74
N VAL A 89 -6.86 2.34 1.99
CA VAL A 89 -7.16 3.00 3.25
C VAL A 89 -8.43 2.40 3.81
N ASP A 90 -8.30 1.71 4.94
CA ASP A 90 -9.40 1.14 5.69
C ASP A 90 -9.75 2.03 6.87
N VAL A 91 -10.95 2.60 6.84
CA VAL A 91 -11.51 3.38 7.95
C VAL A 91 -12.47 2.50 8.73
N GLN A 92 -12.07 2.09 9.92
CA GLN A 92 -12.89 1.30 10.82
C GLN A 92 -13.80 2.22 11.65
N LEU A 93 -15.09 2.10 11.42
CA LEU A 93 -16.15 2.63 12.27
C LEU A 93 -16.57 1.57 13.29
N VAL A 94 -17.46 1.92 14.22
CA VAL A 94 -17.96 1.01 15.26
C VAL A 94 -18.62 -0.25 14.68
N ASP A 95 -19.32 -0.12 13.56
CA ASP A 95 -20.18 -1.17 12.99
C ASP A 95 -19.71 -1.67 11.61
N LYS A 96 -18.78 -0.98 10.95
CA LYS A 96 -18.37 -1.29 9.57
C LYS A 96 -16.96 -0.78 9.25
N ILE A 97 -16.40 -1.27 8.13
CA ILE A 97 -15.13 -0.81 7.57
C ILE A 97 -15.41 -0.17 6.22
N VAL A 98 -14.83 1.01 5.99
CA VAL A 98 -14.92 1.73 4.73
C VAL A 98 -13.56 1.72 4.06
N GLU A 99 -13.49 1.04 2.91
CA GLU A 99 -12.29 0.99 2.08
C GLU A 99 -12.29 2.17 1.10
N MET A 100 -11.16 2.84 0.95
CA MET A 100 -10.89 3.85 -0.07
C MET A 100 -9.44 3.73 -0.56
N HIS A 101 -9.04 4.54 -1.55
CA HIS A 101 -7.67 4.48 -2.07
C HIS A 101 -7.00 5.84 -2.13
N ILE A 102 -5.70 5.83 -1.84
CA ILE A 102 -4.82 6.99 -1.99
C ILE A 102 -3.74 6.64 -3.02
N ILE A 103 -3.41 7.60 -3.88
CA ILE A 103 -2.30 7.51 -4.82
C ILE A 103 -1.35 8.66 -4.54
N LYS A 104 -0.10 8.34 -4.20
CA LYS A 104 0.98 9.31 -4.04
C LYS A 104 1.91 9.27 -5.25
N HIS A 105 2.01 10.41 -5.94
CA HIS A 105 2.80 10.60 -7.14
C HIS A 105 4.22 11.08 -6.79
N LYS A 106 5.16 10.86 -7.70
CA LYS A 106 6.54 11.33 -7.60
C LYS A 106 6.60 12.86 -7.68
N ASN A 107 7.35 13.49 -6.77
CA ASN A 107 7.66 14.93 -6.85
C ASN A 107 8.59 15.17 -8.05
N LEU A 108 8.20 16.09 -8.93
CA LEU A 108 8.96 16.44 -10.14
C LEU A 108 9.96 17.59 -9.91
N GLU A 109 10.16 18.05 -8.66
CA GLU A 109 10.89 19.29 -8.35
C GLU A 109 12.29 19.09 -7.76
N GLU A 110 13.03 18.06 -8.20
CA GLU A 110 14.48 17.96 -7.94
C GLU A 110 15.22 17.80 -9.26
N ASP A 111 15.21 18.84 -10.11
CA ASP A 111 16.18 19.03 -11.19
C ASP A 111 16.15 20.50 -11.67
N THR A 112 16.28 21.44 -10.73
CA THR A 112 16.57 22.85 -11.07
C THR A 112 17.88 23.29 -10.43
N ASP A 113 18.96 22.72 -10.95
CA ASP A 113 20.28 23.37 -10.95
C ASP A 113 20.96 22.99 -12.26
N SER A 114 20.79 23.83 -13.30
CA SER A 114 21.85 24.23 -14.25
C SER A 114 21.30 24.89 -15.51
N ALA A 115 21.81 26.10 -15.75
CA ALA A 115 22.08 26.72 -17.04
C ALA A 115 20.91 27.17 -17.93
N LEU A 116 20.67 28.48 -17.87
CA LEU A 116 20.43 29.35 -19.03
C LEU A 116 21.15 28.82 -20.29
N ASN A 117 20.40 28.58 -21.36
CA ASN A 117 20.69 29.11 -22.69
C ASN A 117 19.41 29.12 -23.53
N LYS A 118 19.10 30.29 -24.07
CA LYS A 118 18.20 30.43 -25.22
C LYS A 118 18.84 29.69 -26.38
N ASP A 119 18.08 28.88 -27.10
CA ASP A 119 18.03 28.89 -28.57
C ASP A 119 16.81 28.08 -29.07
N ASP A 120 16.05 28.74 -29.95
CA ASP A 120 15.13 28.27 -30.98
C ASP A 120 14.00 27.27 -30.66
N ILE A 121 12.78 27.83 -30.63
CA ILE A 121 11.53 27.13 -30.85
C ILE A 121 11.50 26.62 -32.31
N ILE A 122 11.55 25.30 -32.51
CA ILE A 122 11.09 24.66 -33.74
C ILE A 122 9.91 23.76 -33.37
N GLU A 123 8.74 24.23 -33.77
CA GLU A 123 7.44 23.58 -33.63
C GLU A 123 7.37 22.33 -34.51
N GLY A 124 6.93 21.21 -33.91
CA GLY A 124 6.20 20.14 -34.60
C GLY A 124 6.96 19.28 -35.60
N ASN A 125 7.84 18.38 -35.11
CA ASN A 125 8.00 17.01 -35.61
C ASN A 125 8.91 16.24 -34.65
N GLY A 126 8.47 15.08 -34.15
CA GLY A 126 9.16 14.34 -33.08
C GLY A 126 10.61 14.01 -33.41
N MET A 127 11.54 14.64 -32.70
CA MET A 127 12.97 14.33 -32.71
C MET A 127 13.33 13.54 -31.46
N MET A 128 14.15 12.51 -31.61
CA MET A 128 14.70 11.75 -30.49
C MET A 128 15.90 12.51 -29.91
N LEU A 129 15.93 12.73 -28.60
CA LEU A 129 17.02 13.41 -27.89
C LEU A 129 17.91 12.39 -27.17
N ASP A 130 19.19 12.71 -27.00
CA ASP A 130 20.12 11.92 -26.18
C ASP A 130 19.98 12.24 -24.69
N GLU A 131 20.76 11.55 -23.87
CA GLU A 131 20.77 11.72 -22.40
C GLU A 131 21.22 13.13 -21.96
N GLU A 132 21.73 13.96 -22.89
CA GLU A 132 22.09 15.36 -22.68
C GLU A 132 21.12 16.33 -23.40
N PHE A 133 19.94 15.84 -23.82
CA PHE A 133 18.89 16.60 -24.51
C PHE A 133 19.32 17.23 -25.84
N LYS A 134 20.38 16.73 -26.47
CA LYS A 134 20.77 17.12 -27.82
C LYS A 134 20.03 16.27 -28.84
N VAL A 135 19.69 16.88 -29.99
CA VAL A 135 19.01 16.17 -31.08
C VAL A 135 19.89 15.05 -31.62
N ILE A 136 19.42 13.81 -31.50
CA ILE A 136 20.09 12.62 -32.04
C ILE A 136 19.94 12.66 -33.56
N LYS A 137 21.01 13.05 -34.27
CA LYS A 137 21.02 13.08 -35.74
C LYS A 137 21.23 11.70 -36.39
N ASN A 138 21.68 10.70 -35.61
CA ASN A 138 21.96 9.35 -36.09
C ASN A 138 21.27 8.33 -35.18
N SER A 139 20.38 7.51 -35.74
CA SER A 139 19.73 6.43 -34.99
C SER A 139 20.78 5.44 -34.43
N PRO A 140 20.63 4.98 -33.18
CA PRO A 140 21.57 4.02 -32.62
C PRO A 140 21.44 2.70 -33.37
N LYS A 141 22.59 2.10 -33.75
CA LYS A 141 22.67 0.76 -34.35
C LYS A 141 22.40 -0.32 -33.30
N ILE A 142 21.22 -0.30 -32.70
CA ILE A 142 20.75 -1.37 -31.82
C ILE A 142 19.92 -2.28 -32.71
N SER A 143 20.35 -3.54 -32.87
CA SER A 143 19.56 -4.49 -33.64
C SER A 143 18.22 -4.70 -32.96
N VAL A 144 17.15 -4.80 -33.74
CA VAL A 144 15.79 -5.10 -33.25
C VAL A 144 15.81 -6.38 -32.40
N GLU A 145 16.70 -7.30 -32.72
CA GLU A 145 16.97 -8.53 -31.96
C GLU A 145 17.41 -8.26 -30.51
N PHE A 146 18.20 -7.21 -30.25
CA PHE A 146 18.61 -6.83 -28.88
C PHE A 146 17.44 -6.29 -28.05
N LEU A 147 16.52 -5.55 -28.69
CA LEU A 147 15.33 -5.00 -28.03
C LEU A 147 14.29 -6.08 -27.74
N LEU A 148 14.13 -7.05 -28.65
CA LEU A 148 13.15 -8.12 -28.51
C LEU A 148 13.63 -9.26 -27.60
N THR A 149 14.93 -9.53 -27.55
CA THR A 149 15.47 -10.64 -26.75
C THR A 149 15.85 -10.26 -25.32
N GLY A 150 15.68 -8.98 -24.94
CA GLY A 150 15.79 -8.51 -23.55
C GLY A 150 16.96 -9.15 -22.82
N SER A 151 18.18 -8.73 -23.16
CA SER A 151 19.43 -9.31 -22.65
C SER A 151 19.28 -9.85 -21.23
N LYS A 152 19.48 -11.17 -21.06
CA LYS A 152 19.37 -11.87 -19.78
C LYS A 152 20.24 -11.17 -18.74
N ARG A 153 19.63 -10.29 -17.94
CA ARG A 153 20.24 -9.79 -16.71
C ARG A 153 20.57 -11.03 -15.90
N LYS A 154 21.84 -11.18 -15.50
CA LYS A 154 22.22 -12.19 -14.50
C LYS A 154 21.32 -11.93 -13.29
N ASN A 155 20.34 -12.80 -13.07
CA ASN A 155 19.50 -12.72 -11.90
C ASN A 155 20.44 -12.74 -10.68
N PRO A 156 20.37 -11.75 -9.76
CA PRO A 156 20.98 -11.95 -8.46
C PRO A 156 20.40 -13.26 -7.91
N VAL A 157 21.25 -14.11 -7.34
CA VAL A 157 20.82 -15.39 -6.76
C VAL A 157 19.70 -15.07 -5.76
N LYS A 158 18.44 -15.24 -6.20
CA LYS A 158 17.27 -15.01 -5.36
C LYS A 158 17.40 -16.01 -4.23
N LYS A 159 17.64 -15.51 -3.01
CA LYS A 159 17.48 -16.31 -1.80
C LYS A 159 16.15 -17.05 -1.93
N LYS A 160 16.11 -18.35 -1.61
CA LYS A 160 14.87 -19.14 -1.66
C LYS A 160 13.84 -18.43 -0.79
N GLN A 161 12.95 -17.68 -1.42
CA GLN A 161 11.98 -16.84 -0.74
C GLN A 161 10.90 -17.76 -0.20
N LYS A 162 10.76 -17.77 1.13
CA LYS A 162 9.72 -18.55 1.79
C LYS A 162 8.39 -17.84 1.66
N PHE A 163 7.36 -18.60 1.35
CA PHE A 163 5.98 -18.12 1.28
C PHE A 163 5.16 -18.78 2.38
N TYR A 164 4.17 -18.04 2.86
CA TYR A 164 3.26 -18.49 3.89
C TYR A 164 1.83 -18.27 3.44
N TRP A 165 1.00 -19.29 3.61
CA TRP A 165 -0.44 -19.18 3.43
C TRP A 165 -1.06 -18.78 4.76
N ILE A 166 -1.84 -17.70 4.75
CA ILE A 166 -2.47 -17.16 5.94
C ILE A 166 -3.97 -17.24 5.79
N VAL A 167 -4.64 -17.74 6.82
CA VAL A 167 -6.09 -17.67 6.99
C VAL A 167 -6.38 -16.87 8.25
N LEU A 168 -7.01 -15.71 8.07
CA LEU A 168 -7.45 -14.83 9.15
C LEU A 168 -8.97 -14.85 9.21
N GLU A 169 -9.50 -15.10 10.40
CA GLU A 169 -10.93 -15.07 10.71
C GLU A 169 -11.15 -14.01 11.79
N VAL A 170 -11.87 -12.94 11.43
CA VAL A 170 -12.16 -11.80 12.30
C VAL A 170 -13.60 -11.90 12.78
N CYS A 171 -13.81 -11.85 14.10
CA CYS A 171 -15.12 -12.06 14.73
C CYS A 171 -15.57 -10.79 15.48
N ASN A 172 -16.46 -10.00 14.86
CA ASN A 172 -16.94 -8.73 15.41
C ASN A 172 -18.23 -8.89 16.25
N GLY A 173 -18.49 -10.07 16.81
CA GLY A 173 -19.64 -10.36 17.68
C GLY A 173 -20.91 -10.76 16.93
N SER A 174 -21.31 -10.00 15.91
CA SER A 174 -22.50 -10.29 15.08
C SER A 174 -22.17 -10.87 13.71
N ASN A 175 -20.98 -10.59 13.17
CA ASN A 175 -20.49 -11.12 11.89
C ASN A 175 -19.06 -11.66 12.03
N SER A 176 -18.75 -12.65 11.21
CA SER A 176 -17.39 -13.18 11.01
C SER A 176 -16.95 -12.98 9.57
N TYR A 177 -15.74 -12.49 9.36
CA TYR A 177 -15.11 -12.41 8.04
C TYR A 177 -13.89 -13.31 8.00
N LYS A 178 -13.72 -14.04 6.89
CA LYS A 178 -12.58 -14.92 6.66
C LYS A 178 -11.82 -14.44 5.43
N SER A 179 -10.55 -14.09 5.58
CA SER A 179 -9.63 -13.82 4.49
C SER A 179 -8.56 -14.89 4.38
N MET A 180 -8.10 -15.13 3.16
CA MET A 180 -6.98 -16.00 2.88
C MET A 180 -6.01 -15.30 1.92
N LYS A 181 -4.71 -15.38 2.19
CA LYS A 181 -3.70 -14.83 1.28
C LYS A 181 -2.36 -15.52 1.39
N LEU A 182 -1.63 -15.54 0.28
CA LEU A 182 -0.23 -15.95 0.22
C LEU A 182 0.65 -14.71 0.47
N VAL A 183 1.58 -14.81 1.40
CA VAL A 183 2.47 -13.70 1.78
C VAL A 183 3.92 -14.12 1.92
N SER A 184 4.82 -13.15 1.99
CA SER A 184 6.22 -13.35 2.32
C SER A 184 6.43 -13.59 3.82
N GLU A 185 7.61 -14.08 4.19
CA GLU A 185 8.00 -14.34 5.58
C GLU A 185 7.85 -13.12 6.51
N ASN A 186 8.38 -11.97 6.11
CA ASN A 186 8.31 -10.74 6.93
C ASN A 186 6.85 -10.34 7.21
N VAL A 187 5.99 -10.41 6.19
CA VAL A 187 4.56 -10.10 6.36
C VAL A 187 3.89 -11.12 7.28
N ALA A 188 4.22 -12.40 7.17
CA ALA A 188 3.68 -13.44 8.05
C ALA A 188 4.10 -13.22 9.52
N GLU A 189 5.36 -12.93 9.78
CA GLU A 189 5.87 -12.64 11.12
C GLU A 189 5.23 -11.39 11.73
N LYS A 190 5.04 -10.34 10.92
CA LYS A 190 4.33 -9.13 11.33
C LYS A 190 2.88 -9.44 11.72
N MET A 191 2.18 -10.25 10.91
CA MET A 191 0.80 -10.67 11.19
C MET A 191 0.68 -11.52 12.44
N ILE A 192 1.61 -12.45 12.67
CA ILE A 192 1.67 -13.27 13.88
C ILE A 192 1.88 -12.37 15.10
N SER A 193 2.79 -11.41 15.01
CA SER A 193 3.10 -10.47 16.10
C SER A 193 1.90 -9.58 16.43
N LYS A 194 1.25 -9.01 15.40
CA LYS A 194 0.01 -8.22 15.55
C LYS A 194 -1.10 -9.05 16.18
N ASN A 195 -1.35 -10.26 15.69
CA ASN A 195 -2.37 -11.15 16.25
C ASN A 195 -2.10 -11.50 17.73
N LYS A 196 -0.84 -11.69 18.13
CA LYS A 196 -0.48 -11.92 19.55
C LYS A 196 -0.77 -10.71 20.44
N LEU A 197 -0.62 -9.49 19.92
CA LEU A 197 -0.98 -8.26 20.63
C LEU A 197 -2.50 -8.13 20.72
N ASP A 198 -3.19 -8.30 19.59
CA ASP A 198 -4.65 -8.18 19.48
C ASP A 198 -5.38 -9.23 20.33
N ALA A 199 -4.80 -10.42 20.49
CA ALA A 199 -5.36 -11.49 21.32
C ALA A 199 -5.51 -11.07 22.80
N LYS A 200 -4.83 -10.01 23.25
CA LYS A 200 -4.96 -9.44 24.60
C LYS A 200 -6.15 -8.49 24.74
N THR A 201 -6.74 -8.05 23.63
CA THR A 201 -7.87 -7.10 23.59
C THR A 201 -9.21 -7.84 23.58
N ASP A 202 -10.28 -7.18 24.06
CA ASP A 202 -11.60 -7.81 24.13
C ASP A 202 -12.22 -8.14 22.77
N PHE A 203 -11.83 -7.40 21.73
CA PHE A 203 -12.27 -7.64 20.35
C PHE A 203 -11.35 -8.65 19.65
N GLY A 204 -10.03 -8.46 19.76
CA GLY A 204 -9.05 -9.28 19.06
C GLY A 204 -8.89 -10.70 19.59
N LYS A 205 -9.25 -10.98 20.86
CA LYS A 205 -9.24 -12.34 21.43
C LYS A 205 -10.15 -13.34 20.71
N ARG A 206 -11.13 -12.86 19.94
CA ARG A 206 -12.03 -13.72 19.15
C ARG A 206 -11.52 -13.97 17.73
N ASN A 207 -10.50 -13.25 17.30
CA ASN A 207 -9.93 -13.39 15.97
C ASN A 207 -9.01 -14.60 15.93
N LYS A 208 -9.10 -15.38 14.85
CA LYS A 208 -8.28 -16.57 14.64
C LYS A 208 -7.33 -16.34 13.48
N LEU A 209 -6.04 -16.57 13.71
CA LEU A 209 -5.01 -16.55 12.69
C LEU A 209 -4.38 -17.95 12.58
N THR A 210 -4.38 -18.51 11.37
CA THR A 210 -3.72 -19.78 11.07
C THR A 210 -2.75 -19.57 9.91
N VAL A 211 -1.52 -20.06 10.06
CA VAL A 211 -0.43 -19.82 9.11
C VAL A 211 0.22 -21.15 8.75
N TRP A 212 0.43 -21.38 7.45
CA TRP A 212 1.12 -22.55 6.90
C TRP A 212 2.34 -22.09 6.11
N GLU A 213 3.45 -22.81 6.22
CA GLU A 213 4.63 -22.65 5.38
C GLU A 213 4.39 -23.37 4.04
N VAL A 214 4.60 -22.65 2.93
CA VAL A 214 4.37 -23.14 1.58
C VAL A 214 5.73 -23.34 0.89
N TYR A 215 6.03 -24.58 0.54
CA TYR A 215 7.30 -24.98 -0.07
C TYR A 215 7.31 -24.72 -1.58
N ASN A 216 6.16 -24.90 -2.24
CA ASN A 216 5.98 -24.61 -3.66
C ASN A 216 4.70 -23.80 -3.86
N SER A 217 4.84 -22.48 -3.93
CA SER A 217 3.72 -21.55 -4.07
C SER A 217 2.93 -21.74 -5.36
N SER A 218 3.58 -22.10 -6.47
CA SER A 218 2.92 -22.27 -7.76
C SER A 218 1.95 -23.45 -7.76
N GLU A 219 2.42 -24.63 -7.36
CA GLU A 219 1.56 -25.83 -7.28
C GLU A 219 0.53 -25.71 -6.16
N PHE A 220 0.91 -25.12 -5.02
CA PHE A 220 -0.02 -24.85 -3.94
C PHE A 220 -1.19 -23.98 -4.41
N MET A 221 -0.92 -22.84 -5.08
CA MET A 221 -1.98 -21.93 -5.54
C MET A 221 -2.86 -22.58 -6.58
N LYS A 222 -2.29 -23.36 -7.50
CA LYS A 222 -3.05 -24.11 -8.50
C LYS A 222 -4.05 -25.07 -7.84
N ASN A 223 -3.63 -25.81 -6.82
CA ASN A 223 -4.49 -26.74 -6.10
C ASN A 223 -5.50 -26.03 -5.21
N GLN A 224 -5.10 -24.94 -4.52
CA GLN A 224 -5.96 -24.17 -3.63
C GLN A 224 -7.05 -23.39 -4.38
N VAL A 225 -6.78 -22.94 -5.61
CA VAL A 225 -7.78 -22.32 -6.49
C VAL A 225 -8.76 -23.37 -7.04
N ALA A 226 -8.28 -24.58 -7.34
CA ALA A 226 -9.13 -25.68 -7.80
C ALA A 226 -10.02 -26.23 -6.68
N ASP A 227 -9.50 -26.32 -5.45
CA ASP A 227 -10.23 -26.74 -4.26
C ASP A 227 -9.93 -25.81 -3.07
N PRO A 228 -10.90 -24.97 -2.65
CA PRO A 228 -10.74 -24.11 -1.48
C PRO A 228 -10.45 -24.86 -0.16
N ASN A 229 -10.77 -26.15 -0.08
CA ASN A 229 -10.51 -26.99 1.09
C ASN A 229 -9.15 -27.70 1.03
N TYR A 230 -8.36 -27.51 -0.03
CA TYR A 230 -7.07 -28.17 -0.21
C TYR A 230 -6.11 -27.94 0.96
N ILE A 231 -6.13 -26.75 1.58
CA ILE A 231 -5.37 -26.43 2.79
C ILE A 231 -5.65 -27.36 3.98
N ASN A 232 -6.80 -28.04 4.01
CA ASN A 232 -7.18 -29.00 5.05
C ASN A 232 -6.79 -30.45 4.71
N SER A 233 -6.00 -30.67 3.65
CA SER A 233 -5.55 -32.01 3.24
C SER A 233 -4.70 -32.68 4.33
N THR A 234 -4.87 -33.98 4.52
CA THR A 234 -4.12 -34.78 5.52
C THR A 234 -2.65 -35.00 5.15
N SER A 235 -2.29 -34.81 3.88
CA SER A 235 -0.94 -34.96 3.34
C SER A 235 -0.71 -33.97 2.21
N SER A 236 0.47 -33.36 2.15
CA SER A 236 0.87 -32.51 1.03
C SER A 236 2.40 -32.40 0.96
N ASP A 237 2.93 -32.40 -0.27
CA ASP A 237 4.34 -32.14 -0.55
C ASP A 237 4.63 -30.63 -0.77
N PHE A 238 3.58 -29.81 -0.88
CA PHE A 238 3.72 -28.40 -1.29
C PHE A 238 3.56 -27.40 -0.14
N PHE A 239 3.07 -27.84 1.02
CA PHE A 239 2.95 -27.04 2.23
C PHE A 239 3.00 -27.96 3.46
N ASN A 240 3.28 -27.39 4.63
CA ASN A 240 3.21 -28.15 5.89
C ASN A 240 1.75 -28.45 6.25
N VAL A 241 1.36 -29.70 6.46
CA VAL A 241 -0.03 -30.01 6.88
C VAL A 241 -0.34 -29.47 8.29
N ALA A 242 0.63 -29.58 9.19
CA ALA A 242 0.54 -28.98 10.51
C ALA A 242 0.85 -27.47 10.41
N PRO A 243 -0.07 -26.57 10.80
CA PRO A 243 0.15 -25.13 10.71
C PRO A 243 1.42 -24.70 11.44
N TYR A 244 2.17 -23.79 10.83
CA TYR A 244 3.32 -23.13 11.46
C TYR A 244 2.90 -22.30 12.68
N TYR A 245 1.76 -21.63 12.58
CA TYR A 245 1.17 -20.88 13.69
C TYR A 245 -0.34 -21.05 13.70
N THR A 246 -0.92 -21.18 14.89
CA THR A 246 -2.36 -21.08 15.10
C THR A 246 -2.58 -20.29 16.39
N SER A 247 -3.40 -19.25 16.33
CA SER A 247 -3.86 -18.56 17.53
C SER A 247 -4.66 -19.54 18.40
N THR A 248 -4.21 -19.77 19.63
CA THR A 248 -4.85 -20.69 20.58
C THR A 248 -6.31 -20.26 20.80
N LYS A 249 -7.26 -21.17 20.63
CA LYS A 249 -8.58 -20.98 21.23
C LYS A 249 -8.35 -20.99 22.74
N ASN A 250 -8.54 -19.86 23.41
CA ASN A 250 -8.80 -19.88 24.85
C ASN A 250 -10.16 -20.56 25.04
N LEU A 251 -10.16 -21.90 25.02
CA LEU A 251 -11.18 -22.71 25.64
C LEU A 251 -11.01 -22.49 27.15
N ILE A 252 -11.60 -21.41 27.66
CA ILE A 252 -12.07 -21.42 29.04
C ILE A 252 -13.25 -22.39 29.02
N ALA A 253 -12.94 -23.68 29.16
CA ALA A 253 -13.91 -24.67 29.57
C ALA A 253 -14.31 -24.29 31.00
N LEU A 254 -15.54 -23.81 31.15
CA LEU A 254 -16.27 -23.94 32.40
C LEU A 254 -16.35 -25.42 32.73
N GLN A 255 -15.59 -25.85 33.74
CA GLN A 255 -15.94 -26.92 34.67
C GLN A 255 -15.37 -26.59 36.05
#